data_AF-A0A968SC73-F1
#
_entry.id   AF-A0A968SC73-F1
#
_cell.length_a   1.000
_cell.length_b   1.000
_cell.length_c   1.000
_cell.angle_alpha   90.00
_cell.angle_beta   90.00
_cell.angle_gamma   90.00
#
_symmetry.space_group_name_H-M   'P 1'
#
loop_
_entity.id
_entity.type
_entity.pdbx_description
1 polymer ?
#
loop_
_entity_poly.entity_id
_entity_poly.type
_entity_poly.pdbx_seq_one_letter_code
_entity_poly.pdbx_strand_id
1 'polypeptide(L)'
;MVKLLEKAFGSEWWKQKDSLGNSIFPETCISRNWAADRSINKLRPMIRDGFDRLYIPGSSIKGAIRTAIAYNLLSKDQTKISTIESTLARKLGSIDKKKIANDLFMANLFSNFALIYQGQEVLGETSPQNTDVMRVVKISDSSPMILNGDYNQSIISEVVISSYFTQDEVNLAKVKNSPSNYVEMVHNVKAEFIFTLDKNDTEGMLSWFQHKDNIQFPQSIGAIIDICKKFAQAQWKHERDYWNSIGNSQNRNLDNIREFYSNETCPYDLRLGWATGMMGTTVDLLFSTGLRKNIRNTCCARPAGDYVAPKSRRIAIDEDGKIKYPLGWIKLEVL
;
A
#
# COMPACT_ATOMS: atom_id res chain seq x y z
N MET A 1 13.75 28.85 10.30
CA MET A 1 12.34 28.82 10.74
C MET A 1 12.24 28.80 12.26
N VAL A 2 12.84 27.82 12.96
CA VAL A 2 12.86 27.75 14.44
C VAL A 2 13.36 29.05 15.10
N LYS A 3 14.52 29.57 14.68
CA LYS A 3 15.05 30.88 15.16
C LYS A 3 14.11 32.07 14.94
N LEU A 4 13.17 31.98 13.99
CA LEU A 4 12.22 33.03 13.69
C LEU A 4 10.98 32.91 14.57
N LEU A 5 10.53 31.68 14.83
CA LEU A 5 9.48 31.37 15.80
C LEU A 5 9.94 31.72 17.22
N GLU A 6 11.16 31.32 17.61
CA GLU A 6 11.73 31.67 18.92
C GLU A 6 11.82 33.19 19.13
N LYS A 7 12.19 33.94 18.09
CA LYS A 7 12.22 35.41 18.13
C LYS A 7 10.83 36.03 18.24
N ALA A 8 9.82 35.42 17.62
CA ALA A 8 8.46 35.94 17.60
C ALA A 8 7.65 35.57 18.85
N PHE A 9 7.86 34.35 19.37
CA PHE A 9 6.99 33.69 20.34
C PHE A 9 7.73 33.17 21.59
N GLY A 10 9.04 33.39 21.69
CA GLY A 10 9.87 32.94 22.80
C GLY A 10 10.36 31.49 22.66
N SER A 11 11.15 31.05 23.64
CA SER A 11 11.79 29.71 23.63
C SER A 11 10.81 28.55 23.67
N GLU A 12 9.60 28.74 24.20
CA GLU A 12 8.52 27.74 24.22
C GLU A 12 7.40 28.08 23.23
N TRP A 13 7.77 28.54 22.02
CA TRP A 13 6.81 29.00 21.01
C TRP A 13 5.71 27.98 20.68
N TRP A 14 5.99 26.67 20.80
CA TRP A 14 5.01 25.60 20.56
C TRP A 14 3.89 25.52 21.60
N LYS A 15 4.02 26.20 22.75
CA LYS A 15 2.97 26.28 23.79
C LYS A 15 2.12 27.55 23.71
N GLN A 16 2.36 28.42 22.74
CA GLN A 16 1.68 29.71 22.66
C GLN A 16 0.18 29.55 22.38
N LYS A 17 -0.60 30.50 22.91
CA LYS A 17 -2.05 30.55 22.79
C LYS A 17 -2.51 31.83 22.11
N ASP A 18 -3.62 31.75 21.38
CA ASP A 18 -4.30 32.91 20.80
C ASP A 18 -5.02 33.74 21.87
N SER A 19 -5.65 34.85 21.45
CA SER A 19 -6.42 35.73 22.35
C SER A 19 -7.64 35.08 22.99
N LEU A 20 -8.08 33.92 22.49
CA LEU A 20 -9.19 33.13 23.00
C LEU A 20 -8.73 31.97 23.88
N GLY A 21 -7.40 31.80 24.07
CA GLY A 21 -6.81 30.74 24.88
C GLY A 21 -6.61 29.40 24.17
N ASN A 22 -6.83 29.34 22.85
CA ASN A 22 -6.57 28.14 22.05
C ASN A 22 -5.09 28.06 21.69
N SER A 23 -4.52 26.85 21.63
CA SER A 23 -3.13 26.67 21.20
C SER A 23 -2.95 27.14 19.75
N ILE A 24 -1.99 28.05 19.52
CA ILE A 24 -1.60 28.51 18.17
C ILE A 24 -1.05 27.34 17.35
N PHE A 25 -0.38 26.40 18.02
CA PHE A 25 0.13 25.16 17.44
C PHE A 25 -0.61 23.98 18.08
N PRO A 26 -1.69 23.47 17.46
CA PRO A 26 -2.47 22.37 18.01
C PRO A 26 -1.62 21.10 18.11
N GLU A 27 -1.84 20.29 19.14
CA GLU A 27 -1.13 19.01 19.30
C GLU A 27 -1.33 18.08 18.10
N THR A 28 -2.49 18.15 17.45
CA THR A 28 -2.80 17.39 16.22
C THR A 28 -1.91 17.76 15.03
N CYS A 29 -1.29 18.94 15.07
CA CYS A 29 -0.42 19.47 14.02
C CYS A 29 1.07 19.24 14.33
N ILE A 30 1.39 18.59 15.46
CA ILE A 30 2.77 18.35 15.91
C ILE A 30 3.12 16.88 15.66
N SER A 31 4.27 16.67 15.01
CA SER A 31 4.81 15.34 14.73
C SER A 31 6.12 15.15 15.47
N ARG A 32 6.28 14.03 16.17
CA ARG A 32 7.52 13.69 16.89
C ARG A 32 8.65 13.49 15.89
N ASN A 33 9.80 14.11 16.16
CA ASN A 33 10.94 14.01 15.27
C ASN A 33 11.78 12.76 15.59
N TRP A 34 11.71 11.74 14.74
CA TRP A 34 12.59 10.56 14.77
C TRP A 34 13.71 10.65 13.71
N ALA A 35 13.90 11.79 13.06
CA ALA A 35 14.91 11.99 12.02
C ALA A 35 16.37 12.04 12.54
N ALA A 36 16.59 11.84 13.84
CA ALA A 36 17.78 12.32 14.58
C ALA A 36 18.02 13.83 14.34
N ASP A 37 19.05 14.43 14.95
CA ASP A 37 19.39 15.87 14.91
C ASP A 37 19.79 16.43 13.51
N ARG A 38 19.24 15.88 12.44
CA ARG A 38 19.55 16.21 11.04
C ARG A 38 18.57 17.24 10.51
N SER A 39 19.11 18.17 9.71
CA SER A 39 18.29 19.13 8.96
C SER A 39 17.38 18.39 7.95
N ILE A 40 16.07 18.49 8.16
CA ILE A 40 15.06 17.93 7.25
C ILE A 40 14.89 18.86 6.06
N ASN A 41 15.55 18.53 4.94
CA ASN A 41 15.47 19.34 3.71
C ASN A 41 14.26 18.99 2.83
N LYS A 42 13.68 17.80 3.02
CA LYS A 42 12.55 17.30 2.24
C LYS A 42 11.70 16.36 3.08
N LEU A 43 10.51 16.84 3.43
CA LEU A 43 9.49 16.08 4.16
C LEU A 43 8.39 15.64 3.19
N ARG A 44 7.91 14.41 3.33
CA ARG A 44 6.64 13.97 2.74
C ARG A 44 5.58 13.96 3.84
N PRO A 45 4.63 14.91 3.85
CA PRO A 45 3.56 14.91 4.82
C PRO A 45 2.59 13.75 4.58
N MET A 46 1.91 13.33 5.64
CA MET A 46 0.77 12.42 5.56
C MET A 46 -0.51 13.21 5.29
N ILE A 47 -1.49 12.56 4.65
CA ILE A 47 -2.78 13.18 4.31
C ILE A 47 -3.57 13.53 5.57
N ARG A 48 -4.28 14.66 5.50
CA ARG A 48 -5.11 15.23 6.56
C ARG A 48 -6.48 15.61 6.04
N ASP A 49 -7.47 15.62 6.93
CA ASP A 49 -8.81 16.10 6.63
C ASP A 49 -8.87 17.65 6.63
N GLY A 50 -10.07 18.20 6.41
CA GLY A 50 -10.28 19.66 6.42
C GLY A 50 -10.03 20.35 7.77
N PHE A 51 -9.80 19.58 8.84
CA PHE A 51 -9.48 20.06 10.18
C PHE A 51 -8.03 19.76 10.58
N ASP A 52 -7.17 19.46 9.59
CA ASP A 52 -5.74 19.15 9.77
C ASP A 52 -5.47 17.86 10.59
N ARG A 53 -6.44 16.94 10.65
CA ARG A 53 -6.29 15.67 11.38
C ARG A 53 -5.88 14.56 10.44
N LEU A 54 -4.91 13.76 10.85
CA LEU A 54 -4.45 12.59 10.09
C LEU A 54 -5.57 11.55 9.99
N TYR A 55 -5.73 10.94 8.82
CA TYR A 55 -6.68 9.84 8.60
C TYR A 55 -6.19 8.91 7.50
N ILE A 56 -6.81 7.74 7.38
CA ILE A 56 -6.59 6.81 6.26
C ILE A 56 -7.74 6.97 5.26
N PRO A 57 -7.46 7.39 4.02
CA PRO A 57 -8.50 7.49 3.00
C PRO A 57 -9.11 6.12 2.67
N GLY A 58 -10.44 6.07 2.58
CA GLY A 58 -11.19 4.87 2.19
C GLY A 58 -10.82 4.39 0.80
N SER A 59 -10.43 5.31 -0.08
CA SER A 59 -9.86 5.00 -1.40
C SER A 59 -8.55 4.21 -1.33
N SER A 60 -7.70 4.47 -0.33
CA SER A 60 -6.44 3.74 -0.13
C SER A 60 -6.71 2.31 0.36
N ILE A 61 -7.65 2.15 1.30
CA ILE A 61 -8.08 0.84 1.81
C ILE A 61 -8.74 0.04 0.68
N LYS A 62 -9.70 0.65 -0.02
CA LYS A 62 -10.42 0.03 -1.15
C LYS A 62 -9.47 -0.36 -2.29
N GLY A 63 -8.45 0.44 -2.57
CA GLY A 63 -7.42 0.11 -3.56
C GLY A 63 -6.63 -1.14 -3.19
N ALA A 64 -6.21 -1.28 -1.93
CA ALA A 64 -5.50 -2.46 -1.46
C ALA A 64 -6.40 -3.72 -1.50
N ILE A 65 -7.67 -3.59 -1.10
CA ILE A 65 -8.68 -4.66 -1.21
C ILE A 65 -8.89 -5.06 -2.68
N ARG A 66 -9.00 -4.10 -3.60
CA ARG A 66 -9.15 -4.36 -5.05
C ARG A 66 -8.00 -5.22 -5.57
N THR A 67 -6.76 -4.89 -5.20
CA THR A 67 -5.58 -5.67 -5.60
C THR A 67 -5.61 -7.08 -5.02
N ALA A 68 -6.00 -7.25 -3.75
CA ALA A 68 -6.13 -8.57 -3.14
C ALA A 68 -7.19 -9.44 -3.85
N ILE A 69 -8.35 -8.85 -4.20
CA ILE A 69 -9.39 -9.53 -4.98
C ILE A 69 -8.85 -9.92 -6.36
N ALA A 70 -8.17 -9.00 -7.07
CA ALA A 70 -7.59 -9.27 -8.37
C ALA A 70 -6.59 -10.44 -8.31
N TYR A 71 -5.70 -10.44 -7.32
CA TYR A 71 -4.74 -11.51 -7.09
C TYR A 71 -5.43 -12.85 -6.89
N ASN A 72 -6.43 -12.92 -6.01
CA ASN A 72 -7.16 -14.15 -5.70
C ASN A 72 -8.02 -14.68 -6.87
N LEU A 73 -8.58 -13.80 -7.70
CA LEU A 73 -9.33 -14.22 -8.89
C LEU A 73 -8.40 -14.80 -9.95
N LEU A 74 -7.23 -14.17 -10.17
CA LEU A 74 -6.25 -14.63 -11.14
C LEU A 74 -5.49 -15.89 -10.69
N SER A 75 -5.18 -16.02 -9.40
CA SER A 75 -4.42 -17.15 -8.86
C SER A 75 -5.09 -18.51 -9.03
N LYS A 76 -6.38 -18.53 -9.38
CA LYS A 76 -7.17 -19.75 -9.60
C LYS A 76 -7.08 -20.28 -11.04
N ASP A 77 -6.50 -19.51 -11.97
CA ASP A 77 -6.49 -19.84 -13.39
C ASP A 77 -5.09 -19.61 -14.01
N GLN A 78 -4.29 -20.67 -14.05
CA GLN A 78 -2.92 -20.64 -14.57
C GLN A 78 -2.86 -20.35 -16.08
N THR A 79 -3.91 -20.70 -16.83
CA THR A 79 -4.01 -20.45 -18.27
C THR A 79 -4.22 -18.97 -18.53
N LYS A 80 -5.06 -18.30 -17.73
CA LYS A 80 -5.21 -16.84 -17.77
C LYS A 80 -3.91 -16.13 -17.40
N ILE A 81 -3.21 -16.58 -16.36
CA ILE A 81 -1.90 -16.01 -15.99
C ILE A 81 -0.92 -16.09 -17.17
N SER A 82 -0.74 -17.28 -17.77
CA SER A 82 0.16 -17.48 -18.91
C SER A 82 -0.19 -16.59 -20.12
N THR A 83 -1.49 -16.39 -20.36
CA THR A 83 -2.00 -15.52 -21.44
C THR A 83 -1.69 -14.04 -21.16
N ILE A 84 -1.86 -13.61 -19.91
CA ILE A 84 -1.50 -12.26 -19.46
C ILE A 84 0.01 -12.06 -19.59
N GLU A 85 0.83 -13.02 -19.14
CA GLU A 85 2.29 -12.95 -19.26
C GLU A 85 2.74 -12.80 -20.72
N SER A 86 2.21 -13.63 -21.62
CA SER A 86 2.53 -13.59 -23.05
C SER A 86 2.12 -12.26 -23.68
N THR A 87 0.96 -11.74 -23.29
CA THR A 87 0.46 -10.45 -23.78
C THR A 87 1.30 -9.28 -23.28
N LEU A 88 1.67 -9.28 -22.00
CA LEU A 88 2.56 -8.27 -21.40
C LEU A 88 3.94 -8.33 -22.04
N ALA A 89 4.53 -9.52 -22.18
CA ALA A 89 5.84 -9.71 -22.82
C ALA A 89 5.88 -9.13 -24.23
N ARG A 90 4.83 -9.34 -25.04
CA ARG A 90 4.71 -8.78 -26.40
C ARG A 90 4.53 -7.26 -26.41
N LYS A 91 3.84 -6.68 -25.43
CA LYS A 91 3.56 -5.23 -25.36
C LYS A 91 4.70 -4.43 -24.72
N LEU A 92 5.51 -5.06 -23.87
CA LEU A 92 6.70 -4.48 -23.24
C LEU A 92 7.75 -4.16 -24.32
N GLY A 93 7.68 -2.94 -24.86
CA GLY A 93 8.47 -2.47 -26.01
C GLY A 93 7.74 -1.43 -26.87
N SER A 94 6.41 -1.37 -26.77
CA SER A 94 5.57 -0.35 -27.42
C SER A 94 5.51 0.97 -26.62
N ILE A 95 5.34 2.10 -27.32
CA ILE A 95 5.59 3.47 -26.83
C ILE A 95 4.67 3.91 -25.68
N ASP A 96 3.50 3.28 -25.49
CA ASP A 96 2.50 3.74 -24.52
C ASP A 96 2.58 3.03 -23.15
N LYS A 97 3.63 3.39 -22.40
CA LYS A 97 4.03 2.77 -21.12
C LYS A 97 3.01 2.88 -19.98
N LYS A 98 2.05 3.81 -20.04
CA LYS A 98 1.04 4.04 -18.98
C LYS A 98 -0.23 3.20 -19.18
N LYS A 99 -0.49 2.74 -20.41
CA LYS A 99 -1.76 2.10 -20.81
C LYS A 99 -1.74 0.57 -20.73
N ILE A 100 -0.55 -0.03 -20.69
CA ILE A 100 -0.37 -1.50 -20.77
C ILE A 100 -0.85 -2.24 -19.52
N ALA A 101 -0.77 -1.65 -18.30
CA ALA A 101 -1.07 -2.37 -17.07
C ALA A 101 -2.54 -2.25 -16.59
N ASN A 102 -3.19 -1.09 -16.79
CA ASN A 102 -4.54 -0.85 -16.29
C ASN A 102 -5.64 -1.48 -17.16
N ASP A 103 -5.43 -1.55 -18.48
CA ASP A 103 -6.55 -1.78 -19.40
C ASP A 103 -6.74 -3.25 -19.80
N LEU A 104 -5.74 -4.13 -19.63
CA LEU A 104 -5.78 -5.46 -20.24
C LEU A 104 -6.56 -6.51 -19.45
N PHE A 105 -6.38 -6.57 -18.14
CA PHE A 105 -7.01 -7.62 -17.31
C PHE A 105 -7.83 -7.05 -16.17
N MET A 106 -7.47 -5.90 -15.59
CA MET A 106 -8.28 -5.28 -14.52
C MET A 106 -9.67 -4.89 -15.02
N ALA A 107 -9.77 -4.38 -16.26
CA ALA A 107 -11.05 -4.12 -16.90
C ALA A 107 -11.87 -5.40 -17.11
N ASN A 108 -11.23 -6.52 -17.48
CA ASN A 108 -11.93 -7.80 -17.58
C ASN A 108 -12.43 -8.26 -16.19
N LEU A 109 -11.57 -8.28 -15.19
CA LEU A 109 -11.91 -8.77 -13.85
C LEU A 109 -13.00 -7.96 -13.14
N PHE A 110 -13.01 -6.64 -13.31
CA PHE A 110 -13.88 -5.76 -12.54
C PHE A 110 -14.99 -5.13 -13.35
N SER A 111 -14.80 -4.87 -14.65
CA SER A 111 -15.76 -4.16 -15.49
C SER A 111 -16.45 -5.04 -16.54
N ASN A 112 -16.07 -6.32 -16.71
CA ASN A 112 -16.70 -7.23 -17.68
C ASN A 112 -17.97 -7.90 -17.13
N PHE A 113 -18.88 -7.08 -16.61
CA PHE A 113 -20.17 -7.51 -16.09
C PHE A 113 -21.29 -7.00 -16.97
N ALA A 114 -22.29 -7.86 -17.19
CA ALA A 114 -23.62 -7.40 -17.58
C ALA A 114 -24.36 -6.91 -16.33
N LEU A 115 -25.13 -5.83 -16.47
CA LEU A 115 -25.99 -5.32 -15.42
C LEU A 115 -27.41 -5.83 -15.65
N ILE A 116 -27.89 -6.68 -14.75
CA ILE A 116 -29.24 -7.24 -14.78
C ILE A 116 -30.05 -6.57 -13.67
N TYR A 117 -31.06 -5.80 -14.05
CA TYR A 117 -31.97 -5.15 -13.11
C TYR A 117 -33.40 -5.64 -13.35
N GLN A 118 -34.07 -6.15 -12.30
CA GLN A 118 -35.42 -6.71 -12.39
C GLN A 118 -35.59 -7.77 -13.50
N GLY A 119 -34.56 -8.61 -13.70
CA GLY A 119 -34.58 -9.68 -14.70
C GLY A 119 -34.34 -9.22 -16.14
N GLN A 120 -34.05 -7.93 -16.37
CA GLN A 120 -33.71 -7.40 -17.69
C GLN A 120 -32.29 -6.83 -17.70
N GLU A 121 -31.58 -7.05 -18.80
CA GLU A 121 -30.30 -6.39 -19.03
C GLU A 121 -30.54 -4.89 -19.21
N VAL A 122 -29.79 -4.07 -18.48
CA VAL A 122 -29.90 -2.60 -18.55
C VAL A 122 -29.52 -2.15 -19.97
N LEU A 123 -30.49 -1.58 -20.69
CA LEU A 123 -30.32 -1.08 -22.05
C LEU A 123 -29.67 0.32 -22.02
N GLY A 124 -28.61 0.53 -22.81
CA GLY A 124 -27.96 1.82 -22.99
C GLY A 124 -26.43 1.72 -23.10
N GLU A 125 -25.77 2.85 -23.38
CA GLU A 125 -24.30 2.91 -23.32
C GLU A 125 -23.83 2.78 -21.87
N THR A 126 -23.28 1.63 -21.51
CA THR A 126 -22.64 1.42 -20.22
C THR A 126 -21.16 1.77 -20.31
N SER A 127 -20.69 2.69 -19.47
CA SER A 127 -19.24 2.91 -19.32
C SER A 127 -18.61 1.81 -18.45
N PRO A 128 -17.30 1.54 -18.57
CA PRO A 128 -16.59 0.62 -17.68
C PRO A 128 -16.71 0.99 -16.18
N GLN A 129 -16.98 2.25 -15.87
CA GLN A 129 -17.25 2.71 -14.52
C GLN A 129 -18.63 2.24 -14.04
N ASN A 130 -19.64 2.18 -14.91
CA ASN A 130 -20.97 1.66 -14.55
C ASN A 130 -20.91 0.17 -14.21
N THR A 131 -20.14 -0.59 -14.99
CA THR A 131 -20.03 -2.06 -14.87
C THR A 131 -18.92 -2.51 -13.92
N ASP A 132 -18.22 -1.60 -13.24
CA ASP A 132 -17.21 -1.96 -12.24
C ASP A 132 -17.88 -2.54 -10.98
N VAL A 133 -17.74 -3.84 -10.76
CA VAL A 133 -18.32 -4.55 -9.60
C VAL A 133 -17.81 -4.01 -8.26
N MET A 134 -16.64 -3.37 -8.20
CA MET A 134 -16.18 -2.73 -6.95
C MET A 134 -17.07 -1.55 -6.51
N ARG A 135 -18.08 -1.15 -7.29
CA ARG A 135 -19.15 -0.24 -6.83
C ARG A 135 -19.94 -0.80 -5.64
N VAL A 136 -20.06 -2.11 -5.54
CA VAL A 136 -20.77 -2.78 -4.44
C VAL A 136 -19.97 -2.77 -3.14
N VAL A 137 -18.65 -2.55 -3.22
CA VAL A 137 -17.75 -2.45 -2.07
C VAL A 137 -17.60 -0.97 -1.71
N LYS A 138 -18.17 -0.54 -0.57
CA LYS A 138 -18.07 0.83 -0.07
C LYS A 138 -17.20 0.83 1.18
N ILE A 139 -16.19 1.70 1.16
CA ILE A 139 -15.24 1.89 2.27
C ILE A 139 -15.25 3.37 2.61
N SER A 140 -15.58 3.73 3.85
CA SER A 140 -15.46 5.12 4.30
C SER A 140 -14.00 5.49 4.52
N ASP A 141 -13.73 6.80 4.55
CA ASP A 141 -12.53 7.29 5.22
C ASP A 141 -12.52 6.82 6.68
N SER A 142 -11.32 6.64 7.25
CA SER A 142 -11.21 6.28 8.66
C SER A 142 -11.61 7.43 9.58
N SER A 143 -11.94 7.11 10.82
CA SER A 143 -11.93 8.07 11.91
C SER A 143 -10.56 8.78 11.95
N PRO A 144 -10.52 10.06 12.33
CA PRO A 144 -9.26 10.75 12.58
C PRO A 144 -8.38 9.97 13.57
N MET A 145 -7.09 9.87 13.27
CA MET A 145 -6.10 9.23 14.13
C MET A 145 -5.68 10.20 15.23
N ILE A 146 -6.44 10.19 16.32
CA ILE A 146 -6.15 11.00 17.51
C ILE A 146 -5.18 10.25 18.41
N LEU A 147 -4.15 10.95 18.89
CA LEU A 147 -3.18 10.44 19.85
C LEU A 147 -3.90 9.89 21.09
N ASN A 148 -3.64 8.63 21.43
CA ASN A 148 -4.22 7.99 22.62
C ASN A 148 -3.23 6.99 23.21
N GLY A 149 -2.56 7.39 24.30
CA GLY A 149 -1.48 6.62 24.91
C GLY A 149 -0.38 6.34 23.87
N ASP A 150 -0.11 5.06 23.62
CA ASP A 150 0.89 4.63 22.65
C ASP A 150 0.39 4.56 21.20
N TYR A 151 -0.91 4.75 20.96
CA TYR A 151 -1.52 4.68 19.64
C TYR A 151 -1.55 6.02 18.93
N ASN A 152 -1.53 5.97 17.59
CA ASN A 152 -1.72 7.11 16.71
C ASN A 152 -0.67 8.22 16.89
N GLN A 153 0.56 7.86 17.22
CA GLN A 153 1.64 8.85 17.35
C GLN A 153 2.09 9.32 15.96
N SER A 154 1.86 10.60 15.65
CA SER A 154 2.44 11.21 14.45
C SER A 154 3.94 11.34 14.61
N ILE A 155 4.70 10.76 13.67
CA ILE A 155 6.16 10.72 13.68
C ILE A 155 6.71 11.16 12.33
N ILE A 156 7.88 11.78 12.35
CA ILE A 156 8.70 12.03 11.16
C ILE A 156 9.92 11.13 11.24
N SER A 157 10.00 10.14 10.35
CA SER A 157 11.07 9.13 10.35
C SER A 157 11.93 9.23 9.10
N GLU A 158 13.23 8.91 9.24
CA GLU A 158 14.07 8.62 8.07
C GLU A 158 13.59 7.32 7.39
N VAL A 159 13.52 7.29 6.06
CA VAL A 159 13.20 6.07 5.29
C VAL A 159 14.39 5.66 4.41
N VAL A 160 14.88 4.45 4.61
CA VAL A 160 15.92 3.84 3.78
C VAL A 160 15.33 2.89 2.75
N ILE A 161 16.10 2.65 1.69
CA ILE A 161 15.78 1.72 0.62
C ILE A 161 16.78 0.56 0.66
N SER A 162 16.28 -0.65 0.91
CA SER A 162 17.04 -1.88 0.69
C SER A 162 16.82 -2.40 -0.73
N SER A 163 17.88 -2.95 -1.30
CA SER A 163 17.93 -3.58 -2.62
C SER A 163 19.08 -4.57 -2.65
N TYR A 164 19.02 -5.63 -3.46
CA TYR A 164 20.17 -6.52 -3.65
C TYR A 164 20.29 -7.00 -5.09
N PHE A 165 21.48 -7.49 -5.42
CA PHE A 165 21.82 -8.17 -6.66
C PHE A 165 22.68 -9.39 -6.32
N THR A 166 22.71 -10.37 -7.20
CA THR A 166 23.50 -11.60 -7.01
C THR A 166 24.78 -11.48 -7.82
N GLN A 167 25.92 -11.74 -7.17
CA GLN A 167 27.24 -11.79 -7.79
C GLN A 167 27.97 -13.01 -7.21
N ASP A 168 28.51 -13.87 -8.07
CA ASP A 168 29.24 -15.08 -7.66
C ASP A 168 28.46 -15.94 -6.65
N GLU A 169 27.17 -16.18 -6.93
CA GLU A 169 26.21 -16.91 -6.08
C GLU A 169 25.91 -16.27 -4.71
N VAL A 170 26.45 -15.07 -4.44
CA VAL A 170 26.23 -14.33 -3.20
C VAL A 170 25.28 -13.15 -3.44
N ASN A 171 24.28 -13.00 -2.57
CA ASN A 171 23.37 -11.85 -2.61
C ASN A 171 23.96 -10.65 -1.85
N LEU A 172 24.34 -9.62 -2.59
CA LEU A 172 24.95 -8.41 -2.05
C LEU A 172 23.89 -7.34 -1.78
N ALA A 173 23.58 -7.14 -0.50
CA ALA A 173 22.66 -6.11 -0.04
C ALA A 173 23.25 -4.70 -0.18
N LYS A 174 22.43 -3.77 -0.66
CA LYS A 174 22.68 -2.33 -0.72
C LYS A 174 21.54 -1.59 -0.04
N VAL A 175 21.87 -0.97 1.09
CA VAL A 175 20.97 -0.06 1.81
C VAL A 175 21.42 1.37 1.54
N LYS A 176 20.51 2.18 0.99
CA LYS A 176 20.77 3.59 0.72
C LYS A 176 19.67 4.46 1.30
N ASN A 177 20.00 5.71 1.58
CA ASN A 177 19.02 6.69 1.98
C ASN A 177 18.08 6.96 0.78
N SER A 178 16.76 7.03 1.03
CA SER A 178 15.76 7.37 0.02
C SER A 178 15.93 8.82 -0.47
N PRO A 179 15.81 9.14 -1.77
CA PRO A 179 15.87 10.54 -2.23
C PRO A 179 14.75 11.45 -1.66
N SER A 180 13.83 10.91 -0.85
CA SER A 180 12.84 11.62 -0.05
C SER A 180 12.93 11.12 1.39
N ASN A 181 13.98 11.55 2.09
CA ASN A 181 14.46 10.82 3.25
C ASN A 181 13.60 10.95 4.49
N TYR A 182 12.69 11.91 4.59
CA TYR A 182 11.85 12.05 5.78
C TYR A 182 10.38 11.99 5.39
N VAL A 183 9.65 11.11 6.07
CA VAL A 183 8.25 10.85 5.81
C VAL A 183 7.51 10.98 7.14
N GLU A 184 6.45 11.76 7.12
CA GLU A 184 5.48 11.77 8.19
C GLU A 184 4.61 10.52 8.08
N MET A 185 4.45 9.82 9.19
CA MET A 185 3.65 8.61 9.30
C MET A 185 3.09 8.50 10.71
N VAL A 186 2.25 7.50 10.93
CA VAL A 186 1.66 7.25 12.25
C VAL A 186 2.17 5.93 12.79
N HIS A 187 2.71 5.96 14.00
CA HIS A 187 3.17 4.78 14.74
C HIS A 187 2.03 4.20 15.58
N ASN A 188 1.96 2.86 15.66
CA ASN A 188 0.90 2.11 16.35
C ASN A 188 -0.50 2.62 15.98
N VAL A 189 -0.87 2.51 14.70
CA VAL A 189 -2.14 3.01 14.20
C VAL A 189 -3.31 2.22 14.79
N LYS A 190 -4.34 2.94 15.26
CA LYS A 190 -5.67 2.42 15.55
C LYS A 190 -6.72 3.41 15.03
N ALA A 191 -7.50 2.99 14.04
CA ALA A 191 -8.56 3.79 13.44
C ALA A 191 -9.71 2.89 12.99
N GLU A 192 -10.92 3.44 13.03
CA GLU A 192 -12.15 2.73 12.64
C GLU A 192 -12.63 3.24 11.28
N PHE A 193 -13.31 2.39 10.51
CA PHE A 193 -13.93 2.78 9.25
C PHE A 193 -15.13 1.87 8.97
N ILE A 194 -16.02 2.32 8.11
CA ILE A 194 -17.20 1.57 7.70
C ILE A 194 -16.88 0.79 6.43
N PHE A 195 -17.06 -0.52 6.48
CA PHE A 195 -17.01 -1.41 5.32
C PHE A 195 -18.42 -1.94 5.03
N THR A 196 -19.00 -1.50 3.91
CA THR A 196 -20.28 -2.01 3.42
C THR A 196 -20.09 -2.81 2.14
N LEU A 197 -20.77 -3.95 2.06
CA LEU A 197 -21.01 -4.68 0.82
C LEU A 197 -22.48 -4.51 0.46
N ASP A 198 -22.77 -3.90 -0.69
CA ASP A 198 -24.12 -3.69 -1.22
C ASP A 198 -24.70 -5.01 -1.73
N LYS A 199 -25.00 -5.89 -0.78
CA LYS A 199 -25.61 -7.21 -0.99
C LYS A 199 -26.97 -7.22 -0.32
N ASN A 200 -27.98 -7.55 -1.10
CA ASN A 200 -29.27 -8.00 -0.63
C ASN A 200 -29.71 -9.02 -1.68
N ASP A 201 -30.13 -10.21 -1.24
CA ASP A 201 -30.23 -11.41 -2.07
C ASP A 201 -31.20 -11.23 -3.25
N THR A 202 -32.11 -10.26 -3.18
CA THR A 202 -33.06 -9.90 -4.24
C THR A 202 -32.93 -8.47 -4.78
N GLU A 203 -32.41 -7.52 -4.00
CA GLU A 203 -32.47 -6.09 -4.35
C GLU A 203 -31.12 -5.34 -4.33
N GLY A 204 -30.08 -5.97 -3.78
CA GLY A 204 -28.79 -5.29 -3.57
C GLY A 204 -27.99 -5.21 -4.86
N MET A 205 -27.17 -4.18 -4.99
CA MET A 205 -26.48 -3.90 -6.26
C MET A 205 -25.60 -5.08 -6.71
N LEU A 206 -25.06 -5.88 -5.79
CA LEU A 206 -24.27 -7.08 -6.12
C LEU A 206 -25.06 -8.11 -6.94
N SER A 207 -26.36 -8.27 -6.73
CA SER A 207 -27.17 -9.22 -7.51
C SER A 207 -27.34 -8.76 -8.96
N TRP A 208 -27.11 -7.48 -9.26
CA TRP A 208 -27.20 -6.95 -10.62
C TRP A 208 -25.98 -7.30 -11.47
N PHE A 209 -24.87 -7.70 -10.86
CA PHE A 209 -23.61 -7.93 -11.56
C PHE A 209 -23.49 -9.41 -11.98
N GLN A 210 -23.65 -9.67 -13.29
CA GLN A 210 -23.36 -10.98 -13.87
C GLN A 210 -22.08 -10.93 -14.70
N HIS A 211 -21.02 -11.59 -14.24
CA HIS A 211 -19.74 -11.59 -14.96
C HIS A 211 -19.87 -12.38 -16.28
N LYS A 212 -19.44 -11.81 -17.41
CA LYS A 212 -19.62 -12.44 -18.74
C LYS A 212 -18.81 -13.74 -18.91
N ASP A 213 -17.66 -13.83 -18.25
CA ASP A 213 -16.83 -15.05 -18.19
C ASP A 213 -17.12 -15.93 -16.95
N ASN A 214 -18.28 -15.78 -16.29
CA ASN A 214 -18.68 -16.54 -15.09
C ASN A 214 -17.70 -16.48 -13.90
N ILE A 215 -16.90 -15.42 -13.79
CA ILE A 215 -16.03 -15.20 -12.63
C ILE A 215 -16.89 -14.82 -11.41
N GLN A 216 -16.73 -15.57 -10.33
CA GLN A 216 -17.50 -15.36 -9.10
C GLN A 216 -16.84 -14.29 -8.22
N PHE A 217 -17.55 -13.18 -8.01
CA PHE A 217 -17.15 -12.14 -7.07
C PHE A 217 -17.44 -12.58 -5.61
N PRO A 218 -16.64 -12.15 -4.61
CA PRO A 218 -16.89 -12.49 -3.19
C PRO A 218 -18.26 -12.01 -2.69
N GLN A 219 -19.00 -12.88 -1.99
CA GLN A 219 -20.39 -12.65 -1.57
C GLN A 219 -20.55 -12.16 -0.12
N SER A 220 -19.46 -11.94 0.60
CA SER A 220 -19.49 -11.45 1.98
C SER A 220 -18.25 -10.65 2.34
N ILE A 221 -18.37 -9.78 3.34
CA ILE A 221 -17.23 -9.05 3.90
C ILE A 221 -16.19 -10.02 4.46
N GLY A 222 -16.62 -11.08 5.16
CA GLY A 222 -15.72 -12.14 5.65
C GLY A 222 -14.91 -12.78 4.53
N ALA A 223 -15.54 -13.13 3.40
CA ALA A 223 -14.83 -13.68 2.25
C ALA A 223 -13.81 -12.70 1.65
N ILE A 224 -14.12 -11.40 1.64
CA ILE A 224 -13.17 -10.36 1.20
C ILE A 224 -11.99 -10.24 2.17
N ILE A 225 -12.24 -10.29 3.48
CA ILE A 225 -11.18 -10.28 4.51
C ILE A 225 -10.27 -11.51 4.37
N ASP A 226 -10.84 -12.69 4.13
CA ASP A 226 -10.05 -13.92 3.91
C ASP A 226 -9.18 -13.83 2.65
N ILE A 227 -9.68 -13.18 1.61
CA ILE A 227 -8.90 -12.88 0.40
C ILE A 227 -7.75 -11.92 0.71
N CYS A 228 -8.00 -10.89 1.52
CA CYS A 228 -6.95 -9.96 1.96
C CYS A 228 -5.86 -10.72 2.73
N LYS A 229 -6.24 -11.57 3.70
CA LYS A 229 -5.32 -12.43 4.47
C LYS A 229 -4.48 -13.33 3.58
N LYS A 230 -5.09 -13.98 2.59
CA LYS A 230 -4.38 -14.83 1.62
C LYS A 230 -3.35 -14.05 0.81
N PHE A 231 -3.70 -12.84 0.36
CA PHE A 231 -2.77 -11.99 -0.38
C PHE A 231 -1.65 -11.47 0.52
N ALA A 232 -1.98 -11.04 1.75
CA ALA A 232 -1.01 -10.64 2.76
C ALA A 232 -0.02 -11.77 3.06
N GLN A 233 -0.49 -13.03 3.19
CA GLN A 233 0.37 -14.20 3.35
C GLN A 233 1.34 -14.40 2.17
N ALA A 234 0.86 -14.24 0.93
CA ALA A 234 1.72 -14.37 -0.25
C ALA A 234 2.80 -13.27 -0.28
N GLN A 235 2.44 -12.04 0.07
CA GLN A 235 3.39 -10.94 0.21
C GLN A 235 4.38 -11.18 1.35
N TRP A 236 3.90 -11.65 2.50
CA TRP A 236 4.69 -11.94 3.68
C TRP A 236 5.78 -12.97 3.38
N LYS A 237 5.40 -14.09 2.74
CA LYS A 237 6.34 -15.11 2.29
C LYS A 237 7.40 -14.51 1.36
N HIS A 238 6.98 -13.72 0.37
CA HIS A 238 7.91 -13.09 -0.56
C HIS A 238 8.89 -12.10 0.11
N GLU A 239 8.43 -11.34 1.11
CA GLU A 239 9.29 -10.45 1.90
C GLU A 239 10.23 -11.27 2.80
N ARG A 240 9.74 -12.31 3.48
CA ARG A 240 10.55 -13.22 4.30
C ARG A 240 11.68 -13.84 3.49
N ASP A 241 11.37 -14.39 2.31
CA ASP A 241 12.37 -14.95 1.39
C ASP A 241 13.42 -13.90 0.99
N TYR A 242 12.98 -12.67 0.69
CA TYR A 242 13.87 -11.56 0.38
C TYR A 242 14.83 -11.26 1.54
N TRP A 243 14.34 -11.09 2.77
CA TRP A 243 15.16 -10.69 3.92
C TRP A 243 16.08 -11.80 4.41
N ASN A 244 15.66 -13.06 4.28
CA ASN A 244 16.49 -14.22 4.61
C ASN A 244 17.58 -14.48 3.56
N SER A 245 17.36 -14.05 2.32
CA SER A 245 18.33 -14.20 1.25
C SER A 245 19.51 -13.22 1.30
N ILE A 246 19.47 -12.23 2.22
CA ILE A 246 20.48 -11.17 2.29
C ILE A 246 21.10 -11.03 3.69
N GLY A 247 22.41 -10.80 3.71
CA GLY A 247 23.16 -10.44 4.92
C GLY A 247 23.05 -8.96 5.28
N ASN A 248 23.76 -8.56 6.34
CA ASN A 248 23.93 -7.15 6.68
C ASN A 248 24.74 -6.42 5.59
N SER A 249 24.45 -5.14 5.37
CA SER A 249 25.09 -4.32 4.33
C SER A 249 26.06 -3.34 4.97
N GLN A 250 27.30 -3.22 4.47
CA GLN A 250 28.38 -2.26 4.79
C GLN A 250 28.03 -1.13 5.80
N ASN A 251 27.74 -1.46 7.07
CA ASN A 251 27.38 -0.56 8.22
C ASN A 251 25.89 -0.37 8.58
N ARG A 252 24.95 -1.17 8.09
CA ARG A 252 23.56 -1.14 8.56
C ARG A 252 23.06 -2.54 8.92
N ASN A 253 22.65 -2.69 10.18
CA ASN A 253 22.07 -3.90 10.71
C ASN A 253 20.61 -4.07 10.23
N LEU A 254 20.28 -5.25 9.70
CA LEU A 254 18.94 -5.64 9.24
C LEU A 254 18.28 -6.72 10.10
N ASP A 255 18.88 -7.10 11.24
CA ASP A 255 18.41 -8.16 12.15
C ASP A 255 16.97 -7.91 12.60
N ASN A 256 16.63 -6.69 13.03
CA ASN A 256 15.27 -6.32 13.44
C ASN A 256 14.23 -6.59 12.34
N ILE A 257 14.62 -6.45 11.06
CA ILE A 257 13.71 -6.69 9.93
C ILE A 257 13.55 -8.19 9.68
N ARG A 258 14.63 -8.96 9.78
CA ARG A 258 14.57 -10.42 9.70
C ARG A 258 13.74 -10.99 10.85
N GLU A 259 13.92 -10.47 12.06
CA GLU A 259 13.14 -10.83 13.23
C GLU A 259 11.64 -10.53 13.02
N PHE A 260 11.30 -9.35 12.47
CA PHE A 260 9.91 -9.01 12.14
C PHE A 260 9.27 -10.03 11.19
N TYR A 261 10.01 -10.52 10.19
CA TYR A 261 9.55 -11.53 9.22
C TYR A 261 9.89 -12.98 9.62
N SER A 262 10.27 -13.23 10.88
CA SER A 262 10.68 -14.57 11.34
C SER A 262 9.55 -15.59 11.26
N ASN A 263 8.33 -15.16 11.60
CA ASN A 263 7.13 -15.98 11.54
C ASN A 263 6.81 -16.44 10.12
N GLU A 264 6.49 -17.72 9.97
CA GLU A 264 6.08 -18.27 8.67
C GLU A 264 4.68 -17.81 8.25
N THR A 265 3.75 -17.77 9.22
CA THR A 265 2.40 -17.25 9.00
C THR A 265 2.39 -15.74 9.21
N CYS A 266 1.81 -15.03 8.26
CA CYS A 266 1.60 -13.59 8.31
C CYS A 266 0.63 -13.26 9.45
N PRO A 267 1.04 -12.43 10.42
CA PRO A 267 0.14 -12.03 11.50
C PRO A 267 -0.78 -10.87 11.09
N TYR A 268 -0.74 -10.42 9.84
CA TYR A 268 -1.47 -9.25 9.32
C TYR A 268 -2.45 -9.64 8.22
N ASP A 269 -3.46 -8.80 8.02
CA ASP A 269 -4.57 -9.08 7.10
C ASP A 269 -4.44 -8.34 5.77
N LEU A 270 -3.73 -7.22 5.75
CA LEU A 270 -3.57 -6.40 4.56
C LEU A 270 -2.29 -5.55 4.66
N ARG A 271 -1.80 -5.10 3.50
CA ARG A 271 -0.69 -4.15 3.41
C ARG A 271 -1.10 -2.91 2.63
N LEU A 272 -0.96 -1.71 3.22
CA LEU A 272 -1.41 -0.44 2.65
C LEU A 272 -0.36 0.67 2.71
N GLY A 273 -0.61 1.72 1.92
CA GLY A 273 0.17 2.94 1.93
C GLY A 273 1.36 2.95 0.97
N TRP A 274 2.07 4.08 0.95
CA TRP A 274 3.11 4.39 -0.03
C TRP A 274 4.25 3.36 -0.09
N ALA A 275 4.57 2.74 1.04
CA ALA A 275 5.76 1.91 1.20
C ALA A 275 5.64 0.52 0.58
N THR A 276 4.42 0.05 0.30
CA THR A 276 4.16 -1.31 -0.22
C THR A 276 4.75 -1.54 -1.61
N GLY A 277 4.93 -0.45 -2.37
CA GLY A 277 5.54 -0.48 -3.69
C GLY A 277 4.77 -1.40 -4.65
N MET A 278 5.49 -1.89 -5.64
CA MET A 278 4.95 -2.72 -6.72
C MET A 278 4.12 -3.90 -6.17
N MET A 279 4.65 -4.65 -5.20
CA MET A 279 3.99 -5.85 -4.66
C MET A 279 2.69 -5.59 -3.93
N GLY A 280 2.46 -4.37 -3.43
CA GLY A 280 1.20 -3.97 -2.80
C GLY A 280 0.18 -3.35 -3.73
N THR A 281 0.63 -2.88 -4.90
CA THR A 281 -0.22 -2.13 -5.85
C THR A 281 -0.54 -2.90 -7.12
N THR A 282 0.02 -4.09 -7.30
CA THR A 282 -0.15 -4.93 -8.49
C THR A 282 -0.30 -6.41 -8.10
N VAL A 283 -0.57 -7.25 -9.10
CA VAL A 283 -0.67 -8.71 -8.96
C VAL A 283 0.64 -9.43 -9.31
N ASP A 284 1.77 -8.72 -9.28
CA ASP A 284 3.05 -9.19 -9.84
C ASP A 284 3.59 -10.48 -9.18
N LEU A 285 3.12 -10.83 -7.99
CA LEU A 285 3.42 -12.12 -7.35
C LEU A 285 3.00 -13.34 -8.19
N LEU A 286 2.04 -13.18 -9.11
CA LEU A 286 1.60 -14.24 -10.02
C LEU A 286 2.52 -14.42 -11.23
N PHE A 287 3.42 -13.48 -11.49
CA PHE A 287 4.27 -13.49 -12.66
C PHE A 287 5.65 -14.09 -12.37
N SER A 288 6.22 -14.70 -13.40
CA SER A 288 7.59 -15.16 -13.43
C SER A 288 8.57 -14.05 -13.03
N THR A 289 9.67 -14.44 -12.41
CA THR A 289 10.74 -13.51 -11.98
C THR A 289 11.31 -12.73 -13.16
N GLY A 290 11.46 -13.38 -14.32
CA GLY A 290 11.90 -12.76 -15.57
C GLY A 290 10.94 -11.66 -16.04
N LEU A 291 9.63 -11.94 -16.11
CA LEU A 291 8.65 -10.94 -16.52
C LEU A 291 8.61 -9.76 -15.53
N ARG A 292 8.67 -10.01 -14.22
CA ARG A 292 8.76 -8.93 -13.22
C ARG A 292 10.00 -8.04 -13.42
N LYS A 293 11.16 -8.63 -13.73
CA LYS A 293 12.39 -7.89 -14.06
C LYS A 293 12.18 -7.01 -15.30
N ASN A 294 11.52 -7.55 -16.32
CA ASN A 294 11.20 -6.83 -17.56
C ASN A 294 10.22 -5.68 -17.32
N ILE A 295 9.08 -5.92 -16.65
CA ILE A 295 8.10 -4.88 -16.28
C ILE A 295 8.80 -3.74 -15.54
N ARG A 296 9.56 -4.08 -14.49
CA ARG A 296 10.31 -3.10 -13.70
C ARG A 296 11.27 -2.29 -14.58
N ASN A 297 12.06 -2.94 -15.43
CA ASN A 297 13.08 -2.26 -16.25
C ASN A 297 12.46 -1.38 -17.34
N THR A 298 11.30 -1.77 -17.88
CA THR A 298 10.59 -1.00 -18.93
C THR A 298 9.84 0.20 -18.36
N CYS A 299 9.20 0.03 -17.19
CA CYS A 299 8.37 1.06 -16.57
C CYS A 299 9.15 2.03 -15.68
N CYS A 300 10.35 1.68 -15.21
CA CYS A 300 11.18 2.58 -14.40
C CYS A 300 12.03 3.50 -15.28
N ALA A 301 12.14 4.78 -14.89
CA ALA A 301 12.94 5.78 -15.61
C ALA A 301 14.43 5.44 -15.76
N ARG A 302 14.96 4.57 -14.90
CA ARG A 302 16.33 4.05 -14.98
C ARG A 302 16.28 2.53 -14.89
N PRO A 303 16.85 1.80 -15.87
CA PRO A 303 16.96 0.35 -15.81
C PRO A 303 17.65 -0.06 -14.51
N ALA A 304 17.06 -1.04 -13.85
CA ALA A 304 17.52 -1.47 -12.54
C ALA A 304 18.60 -2.56 -12.63
N GLY A 305 19.11 -2.89 -13.84
CA GLY A 305 20.15 -3.88 -14.07
C GLY A 305 19.83 -5.24 -13.44
N ASP A 306 20.85 -5.85 -12.83
CA ASP A 306 20.78 -7.20 -12.23
C ASP A 306 20.28 -7.25 -10.79
N TYR A 307 19.75 -6.14 -10.29
CA TYR A 307 19.03 -6.17 -9.03
C TYR A 307 17.82 -7.11 -9.16
N VAL A 308 17.44 -7.74 -8.05
CA VAL A 308 16.22 -8.56 -7.99
C VAL A 308 14.96 -7.68 -8.14
N ALA A 309 13.90 -8.25 -8.70
CA ALA A 309 12.63 -7.56 -8.89
C ALA A 309 11.60 -8.00 -7.81
N PRO A 310 10.90 -7.05 -7.15
CA PRO A 310 11.08 -5.60 -7.24
C PRO A 310 12.38 -5.14 -6.56
N LYS A 311 13.00 -4.10 -7.12
CA LYS A 311 14.32 -3.62 -6.67
C LYS A 311 14.32 -3.06 -5.26
N SER A 312 13.28 -2.35 -4.87
CA SER A 312 13.33 -1.48 -3.69
C SER A 312 12.36 -1.95 -2.60
N ARG A 313 12.86 -2.02 -1.38
CA ARG A 313 12.07 -2.16 -0.14
C ARG A 313 12.29 -0.94 0.73
N ARG A 314 11.21 -0.31 1.20
CA ARG A 314 11.28 0.88 2.04
C ARG A 314 11.12 0.49 3.50
N ILE A 315 11.99 1.01 4.35
CA ILE A 315 12.02 0.69 5.77
C ILE A 315 12.23 1.99 6.55
N ALA A 316 11.49 2.15 7.64
CA ALA A 316 11.65 3.28 8.55
C ALA A 316 12.71 3.00 9.62
N ILE A 317 13.34 4.09 10.03
CA ILE A 317 14.33 4.16 11.09
C ILE A 317 13.64 4.61 12.39
N ASP A 318 13.99 4.00 13.51
CA ASP A 318 13.47 4.42 14.82
C ASP A 318 14.21 5.65 15.38
N GLU A 319 13.79 6.12 16.55
CA GLU A 319 14.38 7.27 17.24
C GLU A 319 15.86 7.09 17.59
N ASP A 320 16.33 5.85 17.75
CA ASP A 320 17.74 5.51 18.00
C ASP A 320 18.59 5.49 16.72
N GLY A 321 17.99 5.73 15.55
CA GLY A 321 18.68 5.64 14.26
C GLY A 321 18.82 4.21 13.71
N LYS A 322 18.14 3.22 14.30
CA LYS A 322 18.18 1.81 13.89
C LYS A 322 17.13 1.53 12.83
N ILE A 323 17.47 0.69 11.85
CA ILE A 323 16.49 0.17 10.89
C ILE A 323 15.58 -0.81 11.64
N LYS A 324 14.28 -0.53 11.69
CA LYS A 324 13.37 -1.31 12.56
C LYS A 324 12.01 -1.62 11.97
N TYR A 325 11.40 -0.71 11.21
CA TYR A 325 9.98 -0.83 10.89
C TYR A 325 9.73 -1.06 9.40
N PRO A 326 9.36 -2.29 8.99
CA PRO A 326 8.63 -2.50 7.74
C PRO A 326 7.30 -1.76 7.79
N LEU A 327 6.93 -1.16 6.66
CA LEU A 327 5.81 -0.23 6.62
C LEU A 327 4.55 -0.86 5.99
N GLY A 328 3.40 -0.44 6.51
CA GLY A 328 2.09 -0.61 5.87
C GLY A 328 1.31 -1.87 6.26
N TRP A 329 1.83 -2.73 7.12
CA TRP A 329 1.12 -3.93 7.58
C TRP A 329 0.02 -3.57 8.59
N ILE A 330 -1.19 -4.08 8.38
CA ILE A 330 -2.33 -3.83 9.27
C ILE A 330 -3.11 -5.10 9.61
N LYS A 331 -3.81 -5.05 10.74
CA LYS A 331 -4.84 -6.02 11.11
C LYS A 331 -6.23 -5.39 10.93
N LEU A 332 -7.21 -6.20 10.57
CA LEU A 332 -8.61 -5.83 10.42
C LEU A 332 -9.41 -6.58 11.49
N GLU A 333 -10.09 -5.82 12.33
CA GLU A 333 -10.97 -6.34 13.38
C GLU A 333 -12.40 -5.88 13.11
N VAL A 334 -13.36 -6.79 13.26
CA VAL A 334 -14.79 -6.47 13.16
C VAL A 334 -15.26 -6.17 14.58
N LEU A 335 -15.81 -4.97 14.77
CA LEU A 335 -16.31 -4.48 16.07
C LEU A 335 -17.74 -4.93 16.34
#